data_AF-A0A7K4IGN5-F1
#
_entry.id   AF-A0A7K4IGN5-F1
#
_cell.length_a   1.000
_cell.length_b   1.000
_cell.length_c   1.000
_cell.angle_alpha   90.00
_cell.angle_beta   90.00
_cell.angle_gamma   90.00
#
_symmetry.space_group_name_H-M   'P 1'
#
loop_
_entity.id
_entity.type
_entity.pdbx_description
1 polymer ?
#
loop_
_entity_poly.entity_id
_entity_poly.type
_entity_poly.pdbx_seq_one_letter_code
_entity_poly.pdbx_strand_id
1 'polypeptide(L)'
;MNPRRIAVSVAIGAVLGVFCIIGVGLRLFAGAYLENLLYLVGVWYNRVLMGLVIGLADGVMIVDKSNRKSTTNAVLRGLLLGITVSVAVFLSDAYQDLMSLVAGFAYGVIIDVVATATDRS
;
A
#
# COMPACT_ATOMS: atom_id res chain seq x y z
N MET A 1 -12.63 -13.93 3.25
CA MET A 1 -13.19 -12.59 2.94
C MET A 1 -13.88 -12.05 4.18
N ASN A 2 -13.09 -11.38 5.02
CA ASN A 2 -13.59 -10.69 6.20
C ASN A 2 -13.74 -9.18 5.85
N PRO A 3 -14.96 -8.61 5.78
CA PRO A 3 -15.16 -7.23 5.34
C PRO A 3 -14.47 -6.22 6.27
N ARG A 4 -14.26 -6.58 7.55
CA ARG A 4 -13.48 -5.78 8.50
C ARG A 4 -12.02 -5.64 8.07
N ARG A 5 -11.42 -6.71 7.56
CA ARG A 5 -10.02 -6.72 7.09
C ARG A 5 -9.83 -5.76 5.91
N ILE A 6 -10.76 -5.79 4.95
CA ILE A 6 -10.74 -4.88 3.78
C ILE A 6 -10.88 -3.42 4.23
N ALA A 7 -11.84 -3.13 5.11
CA ALA A 7 -12.04 -1.78 5.60
C ALA A 7 -10.79 -1.24 6.31
N VAL A 8 -10.15 -2.04 7.16
CA VAL A 8 -8.93 -1.65 7.87
C VAL A 8 -7.75 -1.46 6.91
N SER A 9 -7.53 -2.37 5.97
CA SER A 9 -6.41 -2.26 5.03
C SER A 9 -6.56 -1.07 4.08
N VAL A 10 -7.78 -0.77 3.63
CA VAL A 10 -8.09 0.44 2.85
C VAL A 10 -7.90 1.71 3.68
N ALA A 11 -8.39 1.74 4.92
CA ALA A 11 -8.23 2.89 5.81
C ALA A 11 -6.74 3.19 6.08
N ILE A 12 -5.94 2.16 6.37
CA ILE A 12 -4.50 2.32 6.58
C ILE A 12 -3.81 2.77 5.29
N GLY A 13 -4.17 2.18 4.14
CA GLY A 13 -3.66 2.61 2.84
C GLY A 13 -3.97 4.08 2.53
N ALA A 14 -5.18 4.54 2.86
CA ALA A 14 -5.58 5.94 2.71
C ALA A 14 -4.78 6.88 3.62
N VAL A 15 -4.59 6.52 4.89
CA VAL A 15 -3.82 7.31 5.86
C VAL A 15 -2.35 7.39 5.46
N LEU A 16 -1.72 6.25 5.16
CA LEU A 16 -0.33 6.20 4.67
C LEU A 16 -0.18 6.95 3.33
N GLY A 17 -1.21 6.92 2.49
CA GLY A 17 -1.27 7.68 1.26
C GLY A 17 -1.14 9.18 1.49
N VAL A 18 -1.80 9.74 2.51
CA VAL A 18 -1.69 11.18 2.81
C VAL A 18 -0.24 11.57 3.13
N PHE A 19 0.46 10.76 3.94
CA PHE A 19 1.88 10.98 4.21
C PHE A 19 2.74 10.88 2.94
N CYS A 20 2.40 9.98 2.02
CA CYS A 20 3.07 9.83 0.73
C CYS A 20 2.90 11.10 -0.13
N ILE A 21 1.69 11.64 -0.24
CA ILE A 21 1.43 12.88 -1.01
C ILE A 21 2.23 14.05 -0.43
N ILE A 22 2.23 14.21 0.89
CA ILE A 22 2.96 15.30 1.55
C ILE A 22 4.46 15.19 1.21
N GLY A 23 5.02 13.99 1.31
CA GLY A 23 6.43 13.74 0.97
C GLY A 23 6.78 13.99 -0.50
N VAL A 24 5.86 13.71 -1.43
CA VAL A 24 6.04 13.96 -2.86
C VAL A 24 5.89 15.46 -3.16
N GLY A 25 4.85 16.10 -2.60
CA GLY A 25 4.56 17.53 -2.76
C GLY A 25 5.70 18.44 -2.30
N LEU A 26 6.36 18.08 -1.19
CA LEU A 26 7.51 18.83 -0.67
C LEU A 26 8.77 18.67 -1.53
N ARG A 27 8.99 17.50 -2.14
CA ARG A 27 10.22 17.19 -2.88
C ARG A 27 10.16 17.57 -4.36
N LEU A 28 9.08 17.22 -5.05
CA LEU A 28 8.95 17.41 -6.50
C LEU A 28 8.39 18.79 -6.87
N PHE A 29 7.51 19.34 -6.02
CA PHE A 29 6.74 20.55 -6.37
C PHE A 29 7.04 21.74 -5.44
N ALA A 30 8.00 21.62 -4.51
CA ALA A 30 8.35 22.65 -3.52
C ALA A 30 7.12 23.23 -2.78
N GLY A 31 6.06 22.42 -2.59
CA GLY A 31 4.80 22.86 -1.99
C GLY A 31 3.74 23.43 -2.95
N ALA A 32 3.93 23.37 -4.27
CA ALA A 32 2.91 23.72 -5.27
C ALA A 32 1.86 22.58 -5.44
N TYR A 33 1.06 22.36 -4.39
CA TYR A 33 0.07 21.29 -4.33
C TYR A 33 -1.11 21.48 -5.32
N LEU A 34 -1.53 22.72 -5.55
CA LEU A 34 -2.71 23.04 -6.35
C LEU A 34 -2.51 22.79 -7.85
N GLU A 35 -1.32 23.11 -8.37
CA GLU A 35 -1.00 22.95 -9.80
C GLU A 35 -0.87 21.47 -10.19
N ASN A 36 -0.51 20.63 -9.22
CA ASN A 36 -0.25 19.20 -9.43
C ASN A 36 -1.30 18.31 -8.76
N LEU A 37 -2.45 18.87 -8.38
CA LEU A 37 -3.48 18.17 -7.59
C LEU A 37 -3.88 16.82 -8.21
N LEU A 38 -4.01 16.76 -9.55
CA LEU A 38 -4.39 15.55 -10.26
C LEU A 38 -3.35 14.43 -10.10
N TYR A 39 -2.07 14.79 -10.15
CA TYR A 39 -0.97 13.86 -9.92
C TYR A 39 -0.92 13.40 -8.46
N LEU A 40 -1.03 14.33 -7.51
CA LEU A 40 -1.01 14.04 -6.08
C LEU A 40 -2.17 13.11 -5.67
N VAL A 41 -3.37 13.37 -6.19
CA VAL A 41 -4.55 12.51 -5.98
C VAL A 41 -4.36 11.14 -6.65
N GLY A 42 -3.72 11.08 -7.82
CA GLY A 42 -3.37 9.81 -8.48
C GLY A 42 -2.42 8.95 -7.63
N VAL A 43 -1.36 9.55 -7.07
CA VAL A 43 -0.43 8.87 -6.16
C VAL A 43 -1.15 8.38 -4.90
N TRP A 44 -2.05 9.18 -4.33
CA TRP A 44 -2.87 8.78 -3.19
C TRP A 44 -3.81 7.64 -3.51
N TYR A 45 -4.53 7.74 -4.63
CA TYR A 45 -5.48 6.73 -5.09
C TYR A 45 -4.78 5.38 -5.24
N ASN A 46 -3.58 5.36 -5.79
CA ASN A 46 -2.77 4.14 -5.89
C ASN A 46 -2.47 3.51 -4.52
N ARG A 47 -2.32 4.30 -3.45
CA ARG A 47 -2.12 3.79 -2.08
C ARG A 47 -3.39 3.22 -1.46
N VAL A 48 -4.53 3.84 -1.74
CA VAL A 48 -5.85 3.31 -1.35
C VAL A 48 -6.11 1.98 -2.06
N LEU A 49 -5.82 1.92 -3.37
CA LEU A 49 -6.00 0.75 -4.22
C LEU A 49 -5.08 -0.40 -3.77
N MET A 50 -3.84 -0.09 -3.41
CA MET A 50 -2.92 -1.06 -2.81
C MET A 50 -3.47 -1.65 -1.49
N GLY A 51 -4.04 -0.81 -0.63
CA GLY A 51 -4.72 -1.26 0.60
C GLY A 51 -5.94 -2.14 0.33
N LEU A 52 -6.69 -1.86 -0.73
CA LEU A 52 -7.80 -2.69 -1.21
C LEU A 52 -7.30 -4.05 -1.70
N VAL A 53 -6.27 -4.08 -2.55
CA VAL A 53 -5.69 -5.32 -3.09
C VAL A 53 -5.17 -6.22 -1.97
N ILE A 54 -4.44 -5.65 -1.00
CA ILE A 54 -3.95 -6.39 0.18
C ILE A 54 -5.12 -6.91 1.03
N GLY A 55 -6.15 -6.09 1.23
CA GLY A 55 -7.38 -6.46 1.94
C GLY A 55 -8.16 -7.59 1.27
N LEU A 56 -8.13 -7.66 -0.06
CA LEU A 56 -8.75 -8.73 -0.85
C LEU A 56 -7.87 -9.98 -0.92
N ALA A 57 -6.55 -9.84 -0.80
CA ALA A 57 -5.59 -10.94 -0.82
C ALA A 57 -5.60 -11.84 0.43
N ASP A 58 -6.69 -11.82 1.19
CA ASP A 58 -6.96 -12.62 2.38
C ASP A 58 -6.72 -14.13 2.13
N GLY A 59 -7.05 -14.60 0.93
CA GLY A 59 -6.88 -15.99 0.50
C GLY A 59 -5.52 -16.35 -0.13
N VAL A 60 -4.63 -15.38 -0.36
CA VAL A 60 -3.32 -15.64 -1.01
C VAL A 60 -2.35 -16.18 0.05
N MET A 61 -2.12 -17.50 0.05
CA MET A 61 -1.15 -18.18 0.91
C MET A 61 0.12 -18.44 0.08
N ILE A 62 1.22 -17.77 0.40
CA ILE A 62 2.47 -17.86 -0.38
C ILE A 62 3.45 -18.86 0.26
N VAL A 63 3.44 -19.02 1.59
CA VAL A 63 4.30 -19.98 2.29
C VAL A 63 3.50 -20.83 3.28
N ASP A 64 3.44 -22.12 2.94
CA ASP A 64 3.13 -23.32 3.73
C ASP A 64 1.79 -23.46 4.48
N LYS A 65 1.18 -24.64 4.28
CA LYS A 65 -0.18 -25.06 4.68
C LYS A 65 -0.41 -25.18 6.20
N SER A 66 0.58 -24.91 7.05
CA SER A 66 0.53 -25.32 8.46
C SER A 66 0.15 -24.22 9.46
N ASN A 67 0.22 -22.94 9.10
CA ASN A 67 -0.04 -21.87 10.08
C ASN A 67 -0.62 -20.58 9.45
N ARG A 68 -1.95 -20.55 9.30
CA ARG A 68 -2.75 -19.41 8.80
C ARG A 68 -2.45 -18.08 9.52
N LYS A 69 -1.90 -18.14 10.74
CA LYS A 69 -1.56 -16.99 11.59
C LYS A 69 -0.06 -16.68 11.64
N SER A 70 0.80 -17.15 10.74
CA SER A 70 2.22 -16.75 10.80
C SER A 70 2.43 -15.31 10.32
N THR A 71 3.00 -14.45 11.16
CA THR A 71 3.34 -13.05 10.84
C THR A 71 4.30 -12.96 9.63
N THR A 72 5.13 -13.99 9.41
CA THR A 72 6.06 -14.07 8.27
C THR A 72 5.34 -14.14 6.92
N ASN A 73 4.21 -14.85 6.81
CA ASN A 73 3.44 -14.92 5.57
C ASN A 73 2.76 -13.57 5.25
N ALA A 74 2.32 -12.83 6.27
CA ALA A 74 1.76 -11.49 6.10
C ALA A 74 2.82 -10.48 5.63
N VAL A 75 4.03 -10.53 6.18
CA VAL A 75 5.12 -9.66 5.73
C VAL A 75 5.46 -9.96 4.26
N LEU A 76 5.61 -11.24 3.90
CA LEU A 76 5.98 -11.62 2.53
C LEU A 76 4.89 -11.29 1.51
N ARG A 77 3.61 -11.54 1.85
CA ARG A 77 2.47 -11.21 0.99
C ARG A 77 2.30 -9.70 0.83
N GLY A 78 2.34 -8.95 1.93
CA GLY A 78 2.30 -7.49 1.91
C GLY A 78 3.43 -6.89 1.08
N LEU A 79 4.65 -7.46 1.19
CA LEU A 79 5.80 -7.05 0.39
C LEU A 79 5.58 -7.35 -1.10
N LEU A 80 5.19 -8.57 -1.48
CA LEU A 80 5.02 -8.96 -2.89
C LEU A 80 3.90 -8.18 -3.59
N LEU A 81 2.76 -8.03 -2.92
CA LEU A 81 1.65 -7.23 -3.44
C LEU A 81 2.02 -5.75 -3.49
N GLY A 82 2.72 -5.27 -2.47
CA GLY A 82 3.18 -3.90 -2.42
C GLY A 82 4.20 -3.57 -3.51
N ILE A 83 5.12 -4.49 -3.79
CA ILE A 83 6.05 -4.39 -4.91
C ILE A 83 5.27 -4.39 -6.23
N THR A 84 4.39 -5.36 -6.45
CA THR A 84 3.63 -5.48 -7.70
C THR A 84 2.85 -4.20 -8.01
N VAL A 85 2.08 -3.69 -7.04
CA VAL A 85 1.29 -2.47 -7.24
C VAL A 85 2.18 -1.24 -7.40
N SER A 86 3.25 -1.12 -6.62
CA SER A 86 4.13 0.06 -6.69
C SER A 86 4.98 0.08 -7.96
N VAL A 87 5.40 -1.07 -8.47
CA VAL A 87 6.12 -1.19 -9.76
C VAL A 87 5.18 -0.86 -10.92
N ALA A 88 3.95 -1.36 -10.91
CA ALA A 88 2.96 -1.02 -11.95
C ALA A 88 2.71 0.50 -12.04
N VAL A 89 2.63 1.16 -10.88
CA VAL A 89 2.47 2.61 -10.79
C VAL A 89 3.72 3.33 -11.24
N PHE A 90 4.90 2.90 -10.77
CA PHE A 90 6.18 3.51 -11.14
C PHE A 90 6.44 3.48 -12.66
N LEU A 91 6.06 2.38 -13.33
CA LEU A 91 6.16 2.27 -14.78
C LEU A 91 5.15 3.15 -15.53
N SER A 92 4.03 3.50 -14.90
CA SER A 92 2.98 4.33 -15.48
C SER A 92 3.13 5.82 -15.14
N ASP A 93 4.05 6.15 -14.22
CA ASP A 93 4.27 7.49 -13.71
C ASP A 93 5.27 8.26 -14.59
N ALA A 94 4.92 9.50 -14.93
CA ALA A 94 5.77 10.40 -15.70
C ALA A 94 7.04 10.83 -14.94
N TYR A 95 7.01 10.82 -13.60
CA TYR A 95 8.12 11.30 -12.77
C TYR A 95 9.03 10.19 -12.24
N GLN A 96 8.66 8.92 -12.43
CA GLN A 96 9.40 7.74 -11.97
C GLN A 96 9.97 7.92 -10.56
N ASP A 97 9.11 8.32 -9.61
CA ASP A 97 9.56 8.64 -8.25
C ASP A 97 9.95 7.37 -7.49
N LEU A 98 11.27 7.14 -7.43
CA LEU A 98 11.88 5.99 -6.76
C LEU A 98 11.55 5.96 -5.26
N MET A 99 11.35 7.13 -4.64
CA MET A 99 11.00 7.20 -3.22
C MET A 99 9.56 6.77 -2.98
N SER A 100 8.65 7.10 -3.90
CA SER A 100 7.30 6.57 -3.85
C SER A 100 7.32 5.05 -4.06
N LEU A 101 8.15 4.52 -4.96
CA LEU A 101 8.29 3.07 -5.14
C LEU A 101 8.73 2.37 -3.84
N VAL A 102 9.82 2.82 -3.21
CA VAL A 102 10.35 2.22 -1.97
C VAL A 102 9.36 2.37 -0.81
N ALA A 103 8.69 3.52 -0.69
CA ALA A 103 7.65 3.74 0.31
C ALA A 103 6.51 2.73 0.15
N GLY A 104 6.19 2.34 -1.08
CA GLY A 104 5.22 1.30 -1.37
C GLY A 104 5.60 -0.06 -0.79
N PHE A 105 6.87 -0.45 -0.83
CA PHE A 105 7.31 -1.72 -0.26
C PHE A 105 7.08 -1.74 1.25
N ALA A 106 7.46 -0.65 1.93
CA ALA A 106 7.27 -0.50 3.37
C ALA A 106 5.78 -0.46 3.74
N TYR A 107 4.98 0.35 3.04
CA TYR A 107 3.55 0.48 3.33
C TYR A 107 2.78 -0.81 3.05
N GLY A 108 3.17 -1.60 2.04
CA GLY A 108 2.53 -2.88 1.75
C GLY A 108 2.69 -3.88 2.88
N VAL A 109 3.89 -3.93 3.46
CA VAL A 109 4.16 -4.74 4.65
C VAL A 109 3.34 -4.26 5.84
N ILE A 110 3.32 -2.95 6.11
CA ILE A 110 2.57 -2.37 7.25
C ILE A 110 1.08 -2.69 7.13
N ILE A 111 0.49 -2.45 5.96
CA ILE A 111 -0.94 -2.70 5.71
C ILE A 111 -1.28 -4.18 5.97
N ASP A 112 -0.48 -5.12 5.45
CA ASP A 112 -0.81 -6.54 5.59
C ASP A 112 -0.55 -7.08 7.01
N VAL A 113 0.47 -6.58 7.71
CA VAL A 113 0.73 -6.92 9.11
C VAL A 113 -0.43 -6.45 9.98
N VAL A 114 -0.91 -5.22 9.82
CA VAL A 114 -2.04 -4.70 10.61
C VAL A 114 -3.33 -5.42 10.23
N ALA A 115 -3.58 -5.65 8.94
CA ALA A 115 -4.75 -6.40 8.48
C ALA A 115 -4.77 -7.83 9.06
N THR A 116 -3.61 -8.48 9.14
CA THR A 116 -3.46 -9.83 9.75
C THR A 116 -3.61 -9.79 11.26
N ALA A 117 -3.13 -8.74 11.93
CA ALA A 117 -3.34 -8.56 13.37
C ALA A 117 -4.82 -8.39 13.72
N THR A 118 -5.58 -7.63 12.90
CA THR A 118 -7.03 -7.46 13.08
C THR A 118 -7.80 -8.75 12.83
N ASP A 119 -7.40 -9.59 11.88
CA ASP A 119 -8.07 -10.89 11.63
C ASP A 119 -7.83 -11.92 12.75
N ARG A 120 -6.83 -11.70 13.63
CA ARG A 120 -6.63 -12.53 14.84
C ARG A 120 -7.52 -12.14 16.02
N SER A 121 -8.10 -10.95 16.02
CA SER A 121 -8.95 -10.36 17.07
C SER A 121 -10.43 -10.68 16.88
#